data_AF-G8BDW1-F1
#
_entry.id   AF-G8BDW1-F1
#
_cell.length_a   1.000
_cell.length_b   1.000
_cell.length_c   1.000
_cell.angle_alpha   90.00
_cell.angle_beta   90.00
_cell.angle_gamma   90.00
#
_symmetry.space_group_name_H-M   'P 1'
#
loop_
_entity.id
_entity.type
_entity.pdbx_description
1 polymer ?
#
loop_
_entity_poly.entity_id
_entity_poly.type
_entity_poly.pdbx_seq_one_letter_code
_entity_poly.pdbx_strand_id
1 'polypeptide(L)' 'MIPSRVLLAQAKNVKPKFQYPVEMTPLFAAVGIAICSATFFTYRHFAHDKELRLWKNAELSELNKVLDKAADEEK' A
#
# COMPACT_ATOMS: atom_id res chain seq x y z
N MET A 1 -16.32 35.39 -34.58
CA MET A 1 -16.44 34.46 -33.44
C MET A 1 -15.19 33.60 -33.37
N ILE A 2 -14.56 33.48 -32.20
CA ILE A 2 -13.37 32.61 -32.05
C ILE A 2 -13.87 31.18 -31.73
N PRO A 3 -13.57 30.17 -32.56
CA PRO A 3 -14.13 28.82 -32.41
C PRO A 3 -13.75 28.14 -31.08
N SER A 4 -12.58 28.48 -30.52
CA SER A 4 -12.15 27.97 -29.21
C SER A 4 -13.10 28.38 -28.07
N ARG A 5 -13.74 29.54 -28.14
CA ARG A 5 -14.71 29.98 -27.12
C ARG A 5 -16.01 29.19 -27.16
N VAL A 6 -16.45 28.76 -28.35
CA VAL A 6 -17.66 27.95 -28.53
C VAL A 6 -17.44 26.53 -28.01
N LEU A 7 -16.28 25.95 -28.28
CA LEU A 7 -15.89 24.63 -27.77
C LEU A 7 -15.74 24.62 -26.25
N LEU A 8 -15.14 25.67 -25.67
CA LEU A 8 -14.99 25.81 -24.22
C LEU A 8 -16.36 26.03 -23.52
N ALA A 9 -17.28 26.76 -24.14
CA ALA A 9 -18.64 26.92 -23.62
C ALA A 9 -19.43 25.61 -23.66
N GLN A 10 -19.27 24.77 -24.70
CA GLN A 10 -19.85 23.43 -24.74
C GLN A 10 -19.27 22.51 -23.66
N ALA A 11 -17.95 22.52 -23.46
CA ALA A 11 -17.29 21.73 -22.42
C ALA A 11 -17.75 22.08 -21.00
N LYS A 12 -18.04 23.37 -20.73
CA LYS A 12 -18.60 23.81 -19.43
C LYS A 12 -20.01 23.28 -19.14
N ASN A 13 -20.79 22.95 -20.17
CA ASN A 13 -22.14 22.42 -20.03
C ASN A 13 -22.18 20.88 -19.98
N VAL A 14 -21.04 20.21 -20.16
CA VAL A 14 -20.92 18.79 -19.91
C VAL A 14 -20.98 18.60 -18.39
N LYS A 15 -22.15 18.17 -17.89
CA LYS A 15 -22.30 17.78 -16.49
C LYS A 15 -21.17 16.80 -16.14
N PRO A 16 -20.45 17.01 -15.03
CA PRO A 16 -19.41 16.07 -14.62
C PRO A 16 -20.06 14.70 -14.49
N LYS A 17 -19.55 13.71 -15.24
CA LYS A 17 -20.07 12.33 -15.23
C LYS A 17 -20.06 11.71 -13.83
N PHE A 18 -19.23 12.23 -12.93
CA PHE A 18 -19.18 11.88 -11.52
C PHE A 18 -19.70 13.04 -10.67
N GLN A 19 -20.98 13.00 -10.35
CA GLN A 19 -21.61 13.90 -9.38
C GLN A 19 -21.81 13.12 -8.09
N TYR A 20 -20.76 13.08 -7.26
CA TYR A 20 -20.85 12.42 -5.96
C TYR A 20 -21.51 13.37 -4.94
N PRO A 21 -22.35 12.86 -4.03
CA PRO A 21 -22.93 13.66 -2.96
C PRO A 21 -21.80 14.14 -2.04
N VAL A 22 -21.72 15.46 -1.83
CA VAL A 22 -20.66 16.10 -1.02
C VAL A 22 -20.69 15.63 0.44
N GLU A 23 -21.86 15.23 0.92
CA GLU A 23 -22.08 14.68 2.26
C GLU A 23 -21.34 13.35 2.50
N MET A 24 -21.00 12.62 1.43
CA MET A 24 -20.29 11.34 1.52
C MET A 24 -18.76 11.50 1.45
N THR A 25 -18.26 12.71 1.18
CA THR A 25 -16.82 13.01 1.18
C THR A 25 -16.08 12.59 2.45
N PRO A 26 -16.62 12.73 3.68
CA PRO A 26 -15.95 12.22 4.88
C PRO A 26 -15.77 10.71 4.86
N LEU A 27 -16.74 9.94 4.34
CA LEU A 27 -16.62 8.49 4.23
C LEU A 27 -15.54 8.09 3.21
N PHE A 28 -15.51 8.75 2.05
CA PHE A 28 -14.45 8.51 1.05
C PHE A 28 -13.07 8.91 1.55
N ALA A 29 -12.96 9.99 2.31
CA ALA A 29 -11.71 10.38 2.94
C ALA A 29 -11.24 9.33 3.97
N ALA A 30 -12.15 8.82 4.81
CA ALA A 30 -11.83 7.77 5.77
C ALA A 30 -11.36 6.49 5.07
N VAL A 31 -12.04 6.05 4.00
CA VAL A 31 -11.64 4.89 3.20
C VAL A 31 -10.28 5.12 2.52
N GLY A 32 -10.03 6.32 2.00
CA GLY A 32 -8.75 6.68 1.41
C GLY A 32 -7.60 6.62 2.42
N ILE A 33 -7.81 7.17 3.62
CA ILE A 33 -6.83 7.10 4.72
C ILE A 33 -6.60 5.64 5.12
N ALA A 34 -7.66 4.83 5.21
CA ALA A 34 -7.53 3.40 5.52
C ALA A 34 -6.68 2.66 4.48
N ILE A 35 -6.93 2.88 3.18
CA ILE A 35 -6.15 2.24 2.10
C ILE A 35 -4.69 2.70 2.12
N CYS A 36 -4.43 4.00 2.24
CA CYS A 36 -3.06 4.54 2.28
C CYS A 36 -2.28 4.06 3.50
N SER A 37 -2.94 3.98 4.66
CA SER A 37 -2.32 3.45 5.88
C SER A 37 -2.03 1.95 5.75
N ALA A 38 -2.99 1.18 5.23
CA ALA A 38 -2.82 -0.25 5.01
C ALA A 38 -1.65 -0.54 4.07
N THR A 39 -1.54 0.16 2.94
CA THR A 39 -0.41 -0.04 2.00
C THR A 39 0.92 0.36 2.61
N PHE A 40 0.98 1.49 3.33
CA PHE A 40 2.21 1.94 4.00
C PHE A 40 2.68 0.95 5.07
N PHE A 41 1.79 0.52 5.97
CA PHE A 41 2.13 -0.42 7.04
C PHE A 41 2.46 -1.81 6.50
N THR A 42 1.72 -2.27 5.49
CA THR A 42 1.99 -3.56 4.84
C THR A 42 3.36 -3.55 4.17
N TYR A 43 3.69 -2.49 3.42
CA TYR A 43 5.01 -2.35 2.81
C TYR A 43 6.11 -2.27 3.87
N ARG A 44 5.93 -1.45 4.90
CA ARG A 44 6.90 -1.31 6.00
C ARG A 44 7.12 -2.64 6.73
N HIS A 45 6.05 -3.38 6.98
CA HIS A 45 6.11 -4.70 7.59
C HIS A 45 6.92 -5.63 6.68
N PHE A 46 6.56 -5.81 5.41
CA PHE A 46 7.31 -6.71 4.53
C PHE A 46 8.76 -6.28 4.24
N ALA A 47 9.09 -4.98 4.28
CA ALA A 47 10.44 -4.51 4.03
C ALA A 47 11.38 -4.65 5.24
N HIS A 48 10.86 -4.58 6.47
CA HIS A 48 11.66 -4.61 7.69
C HIS A 48 11.44 -5.84 8.57
N ASP A 49 10.40 -6.62 8.27
CA ASP A 49 10.17 -7.89 8.94
C ASP A 49 11.29 -8.86 8.55
N LYS A 50 12.00 -9.31 9.58
CA LYS A 50 13.09 -10.27 9.45
C LYS A 50 12.56 -11.69 9.46
N GLU A 51 11.34 -11.93 9.93
CA GLU A 51 10.75 -13.26 10.07
C GLU A 51 10.23 -13.83 8.74
N LEU A 52 9.97 -12.98 7.74
CA LEU A 52 9.45 -13.41 6.45
C LEU A 52 10.57 -13.61 5.42
N ARG A 53 10.70 -14.86 4.95
CA ARG A 53 11.77 -15.31 4.05
C ARG A 53 11.54 -14.88 2.58
N LEU A 54 11.39 -13.59 2.32
CA LEU A 54 10.91 -13.12 1.01
C LEU A 54 12.03 -12.77 0.01
N TRP A 55 13.22 -12.32 0.42
CA TRP A 55 14.20 -11.95 -0.62
C TRP A 55 15.71 -11.99 -0.32
N LYS A 56 16.19 -12.41 0.87
CA LYS A 56 17.62 -12.75 1.14
C LYS A 56 17.86 -13.00 2.65
N ASN A 57 17.11 -13.91 3.25
CA ASN A 57 17.32 -14.27 4.66
C ASN A 57 17.51 -15.78 4.79
N ALA A 58 18.74 -16.26 4.51
CA ALA A 58 19.09 -17.67 4.57
C ALA A 58 19.30 -18.18 6.00
N GLU A 59 19.65 -17.29 6.94
CA GLU A 59 19.94 -17.63 8.34
C GLU A 59 18.72 -17.63 9.27
N LEU A 60 17.50 -17.54 8.72
CA LEU A 60 16.30 -17.59 9.55
C LEU A 60 15.99 -18.97 10.13
N SER A 61 16.69 -19.99 9.65
CA SER A 61 16.58 -21.33 10.19
C SER A 61 17.25 -21.38 11.55
N GLU A 62 16.55 -21.82 12.59
CA GLU A 62 17.17 -22.14 13.90
C GLU A 62 18.18 -23.29 13.82
N LEU A 63 18.46 -23.81 12.62
CA LEU A 63 19.43 -24.86 12.35
C LEU A 63 20.80 -24.60 12.99
N ASN A 64 21.31 -23.35 12.98
CA ASN A 64 22.56 -23.03 13.66
C ASN A 64 22.46 -23.24 15.19
N LYS A 65 21.33 -22.86 15.82
CA LYS A 65 21.12 -23.12 17.26
C LYS A 65 21.03 -24.62 17.57
N VAL A 66 20.49 -25.43 16.67
CA VAL A 66 20.39 -26.88 16.83
C VAL A 66 21.76 -27.55 16.62
N LEU A 67 22.51 -27.12 15.61
CA LEU A 67 23.87 -27.61 15.36
C LEU A 67 24.82 -27.26 16.51
N ASP A 68 24.77 -26.02 17.01
CA ASP A 68 25.62 -25.59 18.12
C ASP A 68 25.30 -26.38 19.40
N LYS A 69 24.01 -26.62 19.69
CA LYS A 69 23.61 -27.50 20.80
C LYS A 69 24.10 -28.94 20.65
N ALA A 70 24.00 -29.51 19.45
CA ALA A 70 24.48 -30.87 19.20
C ALA A 70 26.01 -30.97 19.37
N ALA A 71 26.75 -29.95 18.95
CA ALA A 71 28.21 -29.89 19.10
C ALA A 71 28.66 -29.70 20.57
N ASP A 72 27.87 -29.00 21.38
CA ASP A 72 28.11 -28.84 22.82
C ASP A 72 27.75 -30.09 23.63
N GLU A 73 26.76 -30.88 23.21
CA GLU A 73 26.39 -32.15 23.86
C GLU A 73 27.37 -33.30 23.56
N GLU A 74 28.16 -33.20 22.49
CA GLU A 74 29.19 -34.18 22.13
C GLU A 74 30.56 -33.95 22.85
N LYS A 75 30.71 -32.86 23.62
CA LYS A 75 31.92 -32.55 24.42
C LYS A 75 31.79 -32.99 25.87
#